data_AF-W4JT82-F1
#
_entry.id   AF-W4JT82-F1
#
_cell.length_a   1.000
_cell.length_b   1.000
_cell.length_c   1.000
_cell.angle_alpha   90.00
_cell.angle_beta   90.00
_cell.angle_gamma   90.00
#
_symmetry.space_group_name_H-M   'P 1'
#
loop_
_entity.id
_entity.type
_entity.pdbx_description
1 polymer ?
#
loop_
_entity_poly.entity_id
_entity_poly.type
_entity_poly.pdbx_seq_one_letter_code
_entity_poly.pdbx_strand_id
1 'polypeptide(L)'
;MNGLQIELPPGNEFVASPQHQPSQPPDEGDICSAYKFKVDNWNSFTQKQISAAQCATAIKYEARIVAQATASVGSAPPWLAQVLAQALQPIQNEIQGLRNDMTTLRNDMTGRFNTIENKFADLSLRQADVQRVASKLWNQKMNLGVGDTFQEVPFIDGTSPTRNHDLPLLSSVQKVQDLNRDLSRRYHQGYFPGEPVPAPAPRVQAILEAIGVFEYSPE
;
A
#
# COMPACT_ATOMS: atom_id res chain seq x y z
N MET A 1 44.02 -9.20 2.75
CA MET A 1 43.92 -8.08 1.80
C MET A 1 45.35 -7.63 1.52
N ASN A 2 45.85 -7.78 0.29
CA ASN A 2 47.16 -7.22 -0.06
C ASN A 2 47.03 -5.70 -0.03
N GLY A 3 47.68 -5.04 0.93
CA GLY A 3 47.71 -3.58 0.99
C GLY A 3 48.24 -3.03 -0.33
N LEU A 4 47.55 -2.05 -0.90
CA LEU A 4 48.03 -1.37 -2.10
C LEU A 4 49.39 -0.75 -1.77
N GLN A 5 50.42 -1.19 -2.48
CA GLN A 5 51.77 -0.65 -2.32
C GLN A 5 51.79 0.79 -2.83
N ILE A 6 52.17 1.76 -1.98
CA ILE A 6 52.26 3.17 -2.38
C ILE A 6 53.50 3.35 -3.25
N GLU A 7 53.33 3.62 -4.54
CA GLU A 7 54.45 3.91 -5.44
C GLU A 7 55.16 5.22 -5.06
N LEU A 8 56.48 5.21 -5.19
CA LEU A 8 57.31 6.38 -4.98
C LEU A 8 57.06 7.43 -6.08
N PRO A 9 56.77 8.69 -5.71
CA PRO A 9 56.63 9.75 -6.69
C PRO A 9 58.00 10.04 -7.32
N PRO A 10 58.05 10.34 -8.63
CA PRO A 10 59.32 10.71 -9.26
C PRO A 10 59.86 12.00 -8.64
N GLY A 11 61.17 12.07 -8.49
CA GLY A 11 61.86 13.31 -8.18
C GLY A 11 61.79 14.32 -9.33
N ASN A 12 62.28 15.52 -9.09
CA ASN A 12 62.48 16.54 -10.11
C ASN A 12 63.92 17.11 -10.01
N GLU A 13 64.25 18.05 -10.89
CA GLU A 13 65.57 18.68 -10.95
C GLU A 13 65.99 19.43 -9.67
N PHE A 14 65.04 19.77 -8.79
CA PHE A 14 65.29 20.49 -7.53
C PHE A 14 65.06 19.64 -6.27
N VAL A 15 64.22 18.62 -6.36
CA VAL A 15 63.83 17.77 -5.21
C VAL A 15 63.97 16.31 -5.58
N ALA A 16 64.86 15.61 -4.87
CA ALA A 16 65.04 14.17 -5.05
C ALA A 16 63.77 13.40 -4.65
N SER A 17 63.52 12.28 -5.35
CA SER A 17 62.51 11.29 -4.95
C SER A 17 62.78 10.82 -3.52
N PRO A 18 61.74 10.44 -2.73
CA PRO A 18 61.96 9.76 -1.46
C PRO A 18 62.84 8.52 -1.69
N GLN A 19 63.80 8.28 -0.78
CA GLN A 19 64.90 7.34 -0.98
C GLN A 19 64.51 5.87 -0.78
N HIS A 20 63.45 5.61 -0.03
CA HIS A 20 63.02 4.27 0.34
C HIS A 20 61.53 4.09 0.12
N GLN A 21 61.18 2.89 -0.33
CA GLN A 21 59.80 2.44 -0.44
C GLN A 21 59.16 2.41 0.96
N PRO A 22 57.95 2.98 1.15
CA PRO A 22 57.29 3.00 2.45
C PRO A 22 57.08 1.60 3.02
N SER A 23 57.23 1.45 4.33
CA SER A 23 56.88 0.25 5.09
C SER A 23 55.41 -0.13 4.85
N GLN A 24 55.07 -1.40 5.13
CA GLN A 24 53.72 -1.93 4.99
C GLN A 24 53.28 -2.57 6.33
N PRO A 25 52.53 -1.85 7.18
CA PRO A 25 52.02 -0.48 6.99
C PRO A 25 53.10 0.60 7.09
N PRO A 26 52.85 1.82 6.55
CA PRO A 26 53.80 2.92 6.70
C PRO A 26 54.02 3.26 8.17
N ASP A 27 55.29 3.43 8.55
CA ASP A 27 55.68 3.79 9.90
C ASP A 27 55.78 5.32 10.08
N GLU A 28 56.13 5.76 11.28
CA GLU A 28 56.30 7.19 11.58
C GLU A 28 57.41 7.83 10.73
N GLY A 29 58.44 7.06 10.36
CA GLY A 29 59.53 7.49 9.49
C GLY A 29 59.07 7.73 8.06
N ASP A 30 58.16 6.89 7.54
CA ASP A 30 57.54 7.08 6.23
C ASP A 30 56.70 8.36 6.17
N ILE A 31 55.94 8.65 7.24
CA ILE A 31 55.15 9.88 7.37
C ILE A 31 56.08 11.10 7.36
N CYS A 32 57.15 11.08 8.17
CA CYS A 32 58.12 12.18 8.23
C CYS A 32 58.81 12.40 6.88
N SER A 33 59.18 11.32 6.20
CA SER A 33 59.82 11.36 4.88
C SER A 33 58.89 11.94 3.81
N ALA A 34 57.61 11.55 3.81
CA ALA A 34 56.61 12.10 2.89
C ALA A 34 56.32 13.58 3.16
N TYR A 35 56.26 13.98 4.44
CA TYR A 35 56.12 15.39 4.83
C TYR A 35 57.31 16.23 4.34
N LYS A 36 58.54 15.76 4.54
CA LYS A 36 59.75 16.44 4.05
C LYS A 36 59.71 16.60 2.54
N PHE A 37 59.40 15.53 1.79
CA PHE A 37 59.28 15.57 0.34
C PHE A 37 58.25 16.61 -0.14
N LYS A 38 57.09 16.72 0.54
CA LYS A 38 56.11 17.77 0.28
C LYS A 38 56.68 19.16 0.53
N VAL A 39 57.34 19.39 1.67
CA VAL A 39 57.89 20.70 2.03
C VAL A 39 58.96 21.15 1.02
N ASP A 40 59.85 20.25 0.62
CA ASP A 40 60.91 20.55 -0.36
C ASP A 40 60.30 20.91 -1.73
N ASN A 41 59.25 20.20 -2.16
CA ASN A 41 58.49 20.55 -3.37
C ASN A 41 57.73 21.87 -3.25
N TRP A 42 57.11 22.15 -2.09
CA TRP A 42 56.42 23.42 -1.84
C TRP A 42 57.38 24.62 -1.91
N ASN A 43 58.57 24.48 -1.32
CA ASN A 43 59.60 25.51 -1.37
C ASN A 43 60.08 25.76 -2.80
N SER A 44 60.25 24.71 -3.59
CA SER A 44 60.62 24.83 -5.01
C SER A 44 59.48 25.47 -5.84
N PHE A 45 58.23 25.14 -5.53
CA PHE A 45 57.06 25.72 -6.20
C PHE A 45 56.94 27.23 -5.93
N THR A 46 57.13 27.66 -4.69
CA THR A 46 57.08 29.10 -4.32
C THR A 46 58.21 29.91 -4.97
N GLN A 47 59.35 29.27 -5.25
CA GLN A 47 60.45 29.84 -6.03
C GLN A 47 60.22 29.81 -7.55
N LYS A 48 59.06 29.33 -8.02
CA LYS A 48 58.72 29.13 -9.45
C LYS A 48 59.65 28.18 -10.19
N GLN A 49 60.30 27.27 -9.47
CA GLN A 49 61.22 26.29 -10.01
C GLN A 49 60.50 25.03 -10.53
N ILE A 50 59.35 24.68 -9.94
CA ILE A 50 58.53 23.55 -10.41
C ILE A 50 57.10 24.00 -10.74
N SER A 51 56.39 23.17 -11.50
CA SER A 51 54.98 23.38 -11.82
C SER A 51 54.05 23.06 -10.63
N ALA A 52 52.84 23.61 -10.65
CA ALA A 52 51.79 23.28 -9.68
C ALA A 52 51.44 21.77 -9.69
N ALA A 53 51.54 21.11 -10.85
CA ALA A 53 51.29 19.69 -10.98
C ALA A 53 52.32 18.85 -10.21
N GLN A 54 53.61 19.21 -10.28
CA GLN A 54 54.67 18.54 -9.52
C GLN A 54 54.49 18.72 -8.01
N CYS A 55 54.13 19.93 -7.56
CA CYS A 55 53.81 20.19 -6.16
C CYS A 55 52.60 19.36 -5.68
N ALA A 56 51.54 19.26 -6.49
CA ALA A 56 50.35 18.49 -6.16
C ALA A 56 50.65 16.98 -6.04
N THR A 57 51.59 16.44 -6.81
CA THR A 57 52.03 15.04 -6.69
C THR A 57 52.62 14.76 -5.31
N ALA A 58 53.43 15.67 -4.76
CA ALA A 58 54.01 15.50 -3.43
C ALA A 58 52.95 15.55 -2.31
N ILE A 59 51.95 16.44 -2.43
CA ILE A 59 50.80 16.50 -1.49
C ILE A 59 50.00 15.20 -1.54
N LYS A 60 49.70 14.69 -2.74
CA LYS A 60 48.97 13.43 -2.91
C LYS A 60 49.74 12.23 -2.34
N TYR A 61 51.06 12.24 -2.42
CA TYR A 61 51.90 11.19 -1.84
C TYR A 61 51.81 11.16 -0.31
N GLU A 62 51.99 12.30 0.37
CA GLU A 62 51.83 12.39 1.82
C GLU A 62 50.44 11.92 2.27
N ALA A 63 49.38 12.37 1.61
CA ALA A 63 48.01 11.98 1.95
C ALA A 63 47.79 10.46 1.89
N ARG A 64 48.39 9.77 0.90
CA ARG A 64 48.31 8.30 0.78
C ARG A 64 49.03 7.61 1.93
N ILE A 65 50.22 8.10 2.29
CA ILE A 65 51.02 7.54 3.40
C ILE A 65 50.26 7.66 4.72
N VAL A 66 49.72 8.84 5.03
CA VAL A 66 48.96 9.09 6.26
C VAL A 66 47.68 8.25 6.29
N ALA A 67 46.96 8.13 5.17
CA ALA A 67 45.75 7.31 5.09
C ALA A 67 46.03 5.82 5.34
N GLN A 68 47.15 5.30 4.84
CA GLN A 68 47.51 3.90 5.01
C GLN A 68 48.10 3.60 6.39
N ALA A 69 48.90 4.51 6.95
CA ALA A 69 49.38 4.41 8.33
C ALA A 69 48.23 4.41 9.35
N THR A 70 47.19 5.21 9.10
CA THR A 70 46.01 5.27 9.97
C THR A 70 45.06 4.09 9.76
N ALA A 71 45.02 3.49 8.56
CA ALA A 71 44.26 2.27 8.30
C ALA A 71 44.78 1.06 9.10
N SER A 72 46.09 0.98 9.38
CA SER A 72 46.70 -0.08 10.21
C SER A 72 46.44 0.04 11.71
N VAL A 73 46.02 1.21 12.19
CA VAL A 73 45.54 1.40 13.58
C VAL A 73 44.02 1.12 13.69
N GLY A 74 43.42 0.63 12.60
CA GLY A 74 41.98 0.57 12.35
C GLY A 74 41.17 -0.51 13.07
N SER A 75 41.60 -1.04 14.21
CA SER A 75 40.63 -1.67 15.13
C SER A 75 40.10 -0.59 16.06
N ALA A 76 38.85 -0.17 15.83
CA ALA A 76 38.10 0.64 16.79
C ALA A 76 38.35 0.10 18.21
N PRO A 77 38.58 0.96 19.22
CA PRO A 77 38.81 0.50 20.57
C PRO A 77 37.71 -0.47 21.02
N PRO A 78 38.03 -1.57 21.73
CA PRO A 78 37.03 -2.57 22.11
C PRO A 78 35.81 -2.00 22.84
N TRP A 79 35.96 -0.87 23.55
CA TRP A 79 34.88 -0.19 24.25
C TRP A 79 33.88 0.51 23.32
N LEU A 80 34.30 0.92 22.12
CA LEU A 80 33.47 1.74 21.21
C LEU A 80 32.26 0.96 20.71
N ALA A 81 32.42 -0.33 20.39
CA ALA A 81 31.31 -1.18 19.98
C ALA A 81 30.25 -1.30 21.08
N GLN A 82 30.68 -1.40 22.34
CA GLN A 82 29.77 -1.50 23.49
C GLN A 82 29.01 -0.20 23.73
N VAL A 83 29.69 0.95 23.66
CA VAL A 83 29.05 2.27 23.82
C VAL A 83 28.07 2.55 22.68
N LEU A 84 28.42 2.21 21.44
CA LEU A 84 27.52 2.35 20.30
C LEU A 84 26.30 1.43 20.42
N ALA A 85 26.48 0.18 20.85
CA ALA A 85 25.36 -0.73 21.09
C ALA A 85 24.41 -0.19 22.16
N GLN A 86 24.93 0.31 23.28
CA GLN A 86 24.12 0.90 24.36
C GLN A 86 23.40 2.18 23.91
N ALA A 87 24.08 3.04 23.16
CA ALA A 87 23.50 4.29 22.66
C ALA A 87 22.39 4.05 21.62
N LEU A 88 22.49 2.98 20.83
CA LEU A 88 21.49 2.63 19.81
C LEU A 88 20.33 1.80 20.37
N GLN A 89 20.46 1.22 21.56
CA GLN A 89 19.44 0.35 22.14
C GLN A 89 18.08 1.03 22.36
N PRO A 90 17.98 2.30 22.83
CA PRO A 90 16.70 3.00 22.91
C PRO A 90 16.01 3.12 21.54
N ILE A 91 16.77 3.44 20.49
CA ILE A 91 16.25 3.56 19.13
C ILE A 91 15.72 2.21 18.63
N GLN A 92 16.43 1.12 18.92
CA GLN A 92 15.96 -0.23 18.58
C GLN A 92 14.64 -0.57 19.27
N ASN A 93 14.49 -0.19 20.54
CA ASN A 93 13.25 -0.41 21.29
C ASN A 93 12.09 0.43 20.73
N GLU A 94 12.33 1.69 20.39
CA GLU A 94 11.33 2.56 19.77
C GLU A 94 10.87 2.03 18.41
N ILE A 95 11.81 1.59 17.56
CA ILE A 95 11.48 0.96 16.27
C ILE A 95 10.61 -0.28 16.47
N GLN A 96 10.90 -1.10 17.49
CA GLN A 96 10.08 -2.26 17.79
C GLN A 96 8.69 -1.86 18.30
N GLY A 97 8.60 -0.83 19.14
CA GLY A 97 7.33 -0.26 19.59
C GLY A 97 6.48 0.22 18.42
N LEU A 98 7.07 1.02 17.52
CA LEU A 98 6.39 1.51 16.32
C LEU A 98 5.90 0.38 15.41
N ARG A 99 6.66 -0.71 15.27
CA ARG A 99 6.23 -1.90 14.51
C ARG A 99 5.02 -2.57 15.15
N ASN A 100 5.00 -2.66 16.48
CA ASN A 100 3.88 -3.24 17.21
C ASN A 100 2.63 -2.35 17.04
N ASP A 101 2.77 -1.04 17.21
CA ASP A 101 1.68 -0.08 17.06
C ASP A 101 1.10 -0.10 15.63
N MET A 102 1.97 -0.17 14.61
CA MET A 102 1.54 -0.28 13.22
C MET A 102 0.76 -1.57 12.95
N THR A 103 1.15 -2.68 13.60
CA THR A 103 0.44 -3.96 13.48
C THR A 103 -0.93 -3.88 14.15
N THR A 104 -1.02 -3.29 15.34
CA THR A 104 -2.28 -3.06 16.05
C THR A 104 -3.22 -2.18 15.22
N LEU A 105 -2.72 -1.06 14.72
CA LEU A 105 -3.50 -0.13 13.90
C LEU A 105 -4.05 -0.82 12.64
N ARG A 106 -3.25 -1.65 11.98
CA ARG A 106 -3.69 -2.42 10.80
C ARG A 106 -4.83 -3.38 11.14
N ASN A 107 -4.73 -4.07 12.27
CA ASN A 107 -5.76 -5.00 12.72
C ASN A 107 -7.06 -4.26 13.06
N ASP A 108 -6.96 -3.15 13.78
CA ASP A 108 -8.10 -2.31 14.14
C ASP A 108 -8.79 -1.74 12.91
N MET A 109 -8.03 -1.24 11.94
CA MET A 109 -8.57 -0.76 10.66
C MET A 109 -9.34 -1.87 9.94
N THR A 110 -8.76 -3.06 9.84
CA THR A 110 -9.41 -4.21 9.21
C THR A 110 -10.72 -4.57 9.92
N GLY A 111 -10.72 -4.62 11.26
CA GLY A 111 -11.92 -4.89 12.04
C GLY A 111 -13.02 -3.83 11.86
N ARG A 112 -12.64 -2.56 11.78
CA ARG A 112 -13.57 -1.45 11.52
C ARG A 112 -14.17 -1.53 10.12
N PHE A 113 -13.38 -1.85 9.09
CA PHE A 113 -13.89 -2.02 7.73
C PHE A 113 -14.93 -3.14 7.65
N ASN A 114 -14.64 -4.31 8.21
CA ASN A 114 -15.60 -5.42 8.25
C ASN A 114 -16.90 -5.03 8.97
N THR A 115 -16.78 -4.25 10.06
CA THR A 115 -17.96 -3.75 10.79
C THR A 115 -18.80 -2.79 9.95
N ILE A 116 -18.16 -1.92 9.18
CA ILE A 116 -18.85 -0.97 8.29
C ILE A 116 -19.56 -1.72 7.17
N GLU A 117 -18.90 -2.69 6.54
CA GLU A 117 -19.49 -3.52 5.48
C GLU A 117 -20.75 -4.24 5.97
N ASN A 118 -20.68 -4.88 7.15
CA ASN A 118 -21.84 -5.54 7.74
C ASN A 118 -23.00 -4.58 8.04
N LYS A 119 -22.69 -3.39 8.57
CA LYS A 119 -23.72 -2.37 8.82
C LYS A 119 -24.34 -1.84 7.53
N PHE A 120 -23.54 -1.69 6.47
CA PHE A 120 -24.05 -1.25 5.18
C PHE A 120 -24.97 -2.30 4.54
N ALA A 121 -24.64 -3.59 4.68
CA ALA A 121 -25.51 -4.68 4.26
C ALA A 121 -26.85 -4.67 5.04
N ASP A 122 -26.83 -4.52 6.37
CA ASP A 122 -28.04 -4.40 7.20
C ASP A 122 -28.89 -3.19 6.81
N LEU A 123 -28.27 -2.02 6.61
CA LEU A 123 -28.97 -0.81 6.17
C LEU A 123 -29.61 -0.98 4.79
N SER A 124 -28.93 -1.67 3.86
CA SER A 124 -29.46 -1.94 2.53
C SER A 124 -30.71 -2.82 2.59
N LEU A 125 -30.70 -3.86 3.43
CA LEU A 125 -31.88 -4.72 3.65
C LEU A 125 -33.04 -3.94 4.28
N ARG A 126 -32.77 -3.14 5.32
CA ARG A 126 -33.80 -2.30 5.95
C ARG A 126 -34.40 -1.28 5.00
N GLN A 127 -33.57 -0.65 4.16
CA GLN A 127 -34.06 0.27 3.13
C GLN A 127 -34.99 -0.45 2.15
N ALA A 128 -34.61 -1.65 1.71
CA ALA A 128 -35.44 -2.44 0.83
C ALA A 128 -36.76 -2.88 1.49
N ASP A 129 -36.75 -3.23 2.78
CA ASP A 129 -37.98 -3.55 3.53
C ASP A 129 -38.91 -2.34 3.65
N VAL A 130 -38.36 -1.16 3.97
CA VAL A 130 -39.15 0.09 4.01
C VAL A 130 -39.75 0.38 2.63
N GLN A 131 -38.95 0.28 1.57
CA GLN A 131 -39.44 0.46 0.19
C GLN A 131 -40.53 -0.56 -0.15
N ARG A 132 -40.35 -1.82 0.24
CA ARG A 132 -41.30 -2.92 0.00
C ARG A 132 -42.64 -2.64 0.67
N VAL A 133 -42.64 -2.24 1.93
CA VAL A 133 -43.86 -1.86 2.68
C VAL A 133 -44.53 -0.64 2.04
N ALA A 134 -43.77 0.41 1.73
CA ALA A 134 -44.31 1.62 1.11
C ALA A 134 -44.94 1.34 -0.26
N SER A 135 -44.27 0.54 -1.08
CA SER A 135 -44.72 0.18 -2.42
C SER A 135 -45.97 -0.70 -2.37
N LYS A 136 -46.03 -1.67 -1.43
CA LYS A 136 -47.24 -2.47 -1.19
C LYS A 136 -48.43 -1.60 -0.79
N LEU A 137 -48.25 -0.68 0.16
CA LEU A 137 -49.31 0.24 0.59
C LEU A 137 -49.78 1.15 -0.54
N TRP A 138 -48.87 1.59 -1.41
CA TRP A 138 -49.23 2.34 -2.61
C TRP A 138 -50.04 1.49 -3.58
N ASN A 139 -49.57 0.29 -3.92
CA ASN A 139 -50.23 -0.62 -4.86
C ASN A 139 -51.62 -1.01 -4.38
N GLN A 140 -51.78 -1.25 -3.06
CA GLN A 140 -53.06 -1.52 -2.44
C GLN A 140 -54.07 -0.39 -2.68
N LYS A 141 -53.64 0.88 -2.65
CA LYS A 141 -54.51 2.04 -2.94
C LYS A 141 -54.91 2.15 -4.41
N MET A 142 -54.08 1.63 -5.32
CA MET A 142 -54.29 1.76 -6.77
C MET A 142 -55.25 0.72 -7.35
N ASN A 143 -55.76 -0.21 -6.54
CA ASN A 143 -56.72 -1.26 -6.90
C ASN A 143 -56.32 -2.01 -8.19
N LEU A 144 -56.86 -1.61 -9.36
CA LEU A 144 -56.57 -2.24 -10.66
C LEU A 144 -55.40 -1.60 -11.43
N GLY A 145 -54.88 -0.45 -10.98
CA GLY A 145 -53.87 0.34 -11.70
C GLY A 145 -54.43 1.16 -12.87
N VAL A 146 -55.69 1.60 -12.77
CA VAL A 146 -56.35 2.42 -13.80
C VAL A 146 -56.17 3.90 -13.43
N GLY A 147 -55.19 4.56 -14.05
CA GLY A 147 -54.88 5.99 -13.86
C GLY A 147 -53.46 6.22 -13.35
N ASP A 148 -53.09 5.55 -12.27
CA ASP A 148 -51.73 5.53 -11.70
C ASP A 148 -51.17 4.11 -11.70
N THR A 149 -49.86 3.96 -11.98
CA THR A 149 -49.21 2.66 -12.06
C THR A 149 -48.76 2.14 -10.69
N PHE A 150 -48.70 0.82 -10.55
CA PHE A 150 -48.05 0.18 -9.41
C PHE A 150 -46.59 0.59 -9.30
N GLN A 151 -46.14 0.76 -8.05
CA GLN A 151 -44.74 0.89 -7.69
C GLN A 151 -44.09 -0.49 -7.65
N GLU A 152 -42.81 -0.53 -8.03
CA GLU A 152 -42.00 -1.74 -7.94
C GLU A 152 -41.81 -2.15 -6.48
N VAL A 153 -42.17 -3.40 -6.19
CA VAL A 153 -41.96 -4.02 -4.87
C VAL A 153 -40.68 -4.88 -4.95
N PRO A 154 -39.60 -4.53 -4.22
CA PRO A 154 -38.38 -5.33 -4.17
C PRO A 154 -38.65 -6.77 -3.71
N PHE A 155 -37.79 -7.69 -4.14
CA PHE A 155 -37.79 -9.07 -3.64
C PHE A 155 -37.41 -9.14 -2.15
N ILE A 156 -37.54 -10.34 -1.55
CA ILE A 156 -37.29 -10.52 -0.12
C ILE A 156 -35.81 -10.35 0.26
N ASP A 157 -34.90 -10.55 -0.71
CA ASP A 157 -33.46 -10.27 -0.57
C ASP A 157 -33.12 -8.78 -0.75
N GLY A 158 -34.14 -7.94 -0.97
CA GLY A 158 -34.04 -6.51 -1.16
C GLY A 158 -33.67 -6.06 -2.58
N THR A 159 -33.48 -6.98 -3.52
CA THR A 159 -33.12 -6.66 -4.90
C THR A 159 -34.34 -6.21 -5.73
N SER A 160 -34.11 -5.33 -6.71
CA SER A 160 -35.15 -4.84 -7.63
C SER A 160 -35.41 -5.87 -8.74
N PRO A 161 -36.66 -6.34 -8.92
CA PRO A 161 -36.99 -7.24 -10.02
C PRO A 161 -36.56 -6.72 -11.39
N THR A 162 -36.75 -5.42 -11.64
CA THR A 162 -36.43 -4.80 -12.95
C THR A 162 -34.94 -4.53 -13.12
N ARG A 163 -34.25 -3.99 -12.10
CA ARG A 163 -32.85 -3.58 -12.24
C ARG A 163 -31.84 -4.71 -12.02
N ASN A 164 -32.15 -5.66 -11.15
CA ASN A 164 -31.21 -6.72 -10.77
C ASN A 164 -31.49 -8.05 -11.46
N HIS A 165 -32.72 -8.25 -11.97
CA HIS A 165 -33.15 -9.53 -12.54
C HIS A 165 -33.68 -9.42 -13.97
N ASP A 166 -33.65 -8.24 -14.60
CA ASP A 166 -34.17 -7.99 -15.95
C ASP A 166 -35.63 -8.45 -16.12
N LEU A 167 -36.46 -8.30 -15.09
CA LEU A 167 -37.88 -8.62 -15.15
C LEU A 167 -38.72 -7.39 -15.54
N PRO A 168 -39.83 -7.55 -16.27
CA PRO A 168 -40.65 -6.43 -16.71
C PRO A 168 -41.45 -5.82 -15.56
N LEU A 169 -41.47 -4.50 -15.44
CA LEU A 169 -42.23 -3.79 -14.40
C LEU A 169 -43.71 -4.21 -14.38
N LEU A 170 -44.19 -4.65 -13.21
CA LEU A 170 -45.58 -5.02 -12.96
C LEU A 170 -46.41 -3.78 -12.65
N SER A 171 -46.75 -2.98 -13.67
CA SER A 171 -47.39 -1.67 -13.49
C SER A 171 -48.92 -1.72 -13.29
N SER A 172 -49.56 -2.88 -13.47
CA SER A 172 -51.01 -3.08 -13.32
C SER A 172 -51.35 -4.56 -13.15
N VAL A 173 -52.59 -4.89 -12.76
CA VAL A 173 -53.07 -6.28 -12.68
C VAL A 173 -52.94 -7.00 -14.02
N GLN A 174 -53.33 -6.35 -15.12
CA GLN A 174 -53.21 -6.90 -16.46
C GLN A 174 -51.76 -7.29 -16.80
N LYS A 175 -50.77 -6.48 -16.41
CA LYS A 175 -49.35 -6.81 -16.64
C LYS A 175 -48.91 -8.07 -15.89
N VAL A 176 -49.48 -8.35 -14.72
CA VAL A 176 -49.20 -9.59 -13.97
C VAL A 176 -49.86 -10.79 -14.66
N GLN A 177 -51.07 -10.62 -15.18
CA GLN A 177 -51.81 -11.68 -15.90
C GLN A 177 -51.18 -12.00 -17.27
N ASP A 178 -50.62 -11.00 -17.94
CA ASP A 178 -49.95 -11.14 -19.23
C ASP A 178 -48.54 -11.75 -19.12
N LEU A 179 -48.05 -12.01 -17.90
CA LEU A 179 -46.76 -12.67 -17.72
C LEU A 179 -46.79 -14.07 -18.32
N ASN A 180 -45.83 -14.37 -19.19
CA ASN A 180 -45.63 -15.73 -19.66
C ASN A 180 -45.18 -16.66 -18.50
N ARG A 181 -45.16 -17.97 -18.79
CA ARG A 181 -44.85 -19.01 -17.79
C ARG A 181 -43.50 -18.83 -17.11
N ASP A 182 -42.50 -18.36 -17.85
CA ASP A 182 -41.12 -18.22 -17.35
C ASP A 182 -40.99 -16.96 -16.49
N LEU A 183 -41.54 -15.83 -16.93
CA LEU A 183 -41.51 -14.57 -16.18
C LEU A 183 -42.29 -14.68 -14.86
N SER A 184 -43.50 -15.24 -14.90
CA SER A 184 -44.29 -15.47 -13.68
C SER A 184 -43.57 -16.41 -12.70
N ARG A 185 -42.84 -17.43 -13.20
CA ARG A 185 -42.02 -18.31 -12.35
C ARG A 185 -40.88 -17.55 -11.68
N ARG A 186 -40.17 -16.69 -12.42
CA ARG A 186 -39.06 -15.89 -11.88
C ARG A 186 -39.54 -14.88 -10.83
N TYR A 187 -40.66 -14.20 -11.09
CA TYR A 187 -41.30 -13.34 -10.10
C TYR A 187 -41.68 -14.09 -8.82
N HIS A 188 -42.33 -15.25 -8.97
CA HIS A 188 -42.68 -16.08 -7.82
C HIS A 188 -41.45 -16.51 -7.01
N GLN A 189 -40.39 -16.96 -7.68
CA GLN A 189 -39.17 -17.40 -7.00
C GLN A 189 -38.45 -16.27 -6.25
N GLY A 190 -38.52 -15.03 -6.75
CA GLY A 190 -37.96 -13.87 -6.05
C GLY A 190 -38.78 -13.44 -4.84
N TYR A 191 -40.12 -13.52 -4.91
CA TYR A 191 -40.99 -13.19 -3.78
C TYR A 191 -41.10 -14.32 -2.73
N PHE A 192 -41.00 -15.58 -3.17
CA PHE A 192 -41.17 -16.78 -2.36
C PHE A 192 -40.00 -17.76 -2.58
N PRO A 193 -38.76 -17.39 -2.16
CA PRO A 193 -37.61 -18.26 -2.37
C PRO A 193 -37.74 -19.55 -1.55
N GLY A 194 -37.44 -20.67 -2.19
CA GLY A 194 -37.52 -22.00 -1.57
C GLY A 194 -38.93 -22.63 -1.60
N GLU A 195 -39.96 -21.87 -1.95
CA GLU A 195 -41.32 -22.42 -2.10
C GLU A 195 -41.52 -23.12 -3.45
N PRO A 196 -42.30 -24.22 -3.50
CA PRO A 196 -42.62 -24.88 -4.75
C PRO A 196 -43.45 -23.95 -5.64
N VAL A 197 -43.06 -23.83 -6.92
CA VAL A 197 -43.74 -22.94 -7.86
C VAL A 197 -45.13 -23.52 -8.20
N PRO A 198 -46.24 -22.82 -7.89
CA PRO A 198 -47.57 -23.33 -8.10
C PRO A 198 -47.98 -23.29 -9.57
N ALA A 199 -49.16 -23.85 -9.87
CA ALA A 199 -49.80 -23.76 -11.19
C ALA A 199 -50.03 -22.29 -11.61
N PRO A 200 -50.22 -22.00 -12.92
CA PRO A 200 -50.25 -20.61 -13.42
C PRO A 200 -51.24 -19.67 -12.70
N ALA A 201 -52.49 -20.08 -12.53
CA ALA A 201 -53.50 -19.21 -11.91
C ALA A 201 -53.21 -18.89 -10.42
N PRO A 202 -52.95 -19.88 -9.54
CA PRO A 202 -52.52 -19.59 -8.16
C PRO A 202 -51.21 -18.78 -8.07
N ARG A 203 -50.31 -18.93 -9.06
CA ARG A 203 -49.06 -18.17 -9.11
C ARG A 203 -49.27 -16.68 -9.37
N VAL A 204 -50.16 -16.36 -10.31
CA VAL A 204 -50.53 -14.96 -10.60
C VAL A 204 -51.12 -14.32 -9.35
N GLN A 205 -52.01 -15.03 -8.65
CA GLN A 205 -52.58 -14.57 -7.39
C GLN A 205 -51.51 -14.33 -6.32
N ALA A 206 -50.59 -15.30 -6.13
CA ALA A 206 -49.49 -15.14 -5.18
C ALA A 206 -48.58 -13.93 -5.50
N ILE A 207 -48.34 -13.65 -6.78
CA ILE A 207 -47.57 -12.47 -7.20
C ILE A 207 -48.34 -11.18 -6.89
N LEU A 208 -49.65 -11.13 -7.17
CA LEU A 208 -50.51 -9.98 -6.86
C LEU A 208 -50.49 -9.67 -5.35
N GLU A 209 -50.63 -10.69 -4.51
CA GLU A 209 -50.54 -10.56 -3.05
C GLU A 209 -49.14 -10.10 -2.61
N ALA A 210 -48.09 -10.66 -3.23
CA ALA A 210 -46.71 -10.28 -2.95
C ALA A 210 -46.40 -8.82 -3.30
N ILE A 211 -47.13 -8.21 -4.23
CA ILE A 211 -47.00 -6.78 -4.57
C ILE A 211 -48.04 -5.87 -3.90
N GLY A 212 -48.90 -6.41 -3.03
CA GLY A 212 -49.84 -5.65 -2.21
C GLY A 212 -51.27 -5.54 -2.77
N VAL A 213 -51.65 -6.39 -3.72
CA VAL A 213 -52.99 -6.41 -4.34
C VAL A 213 -53.78 -7.61 -3.80
N PHE A 214 -54.77 -7.36 -2.93
CA PHE A 214 -55.46 -8.41 -2.15
C PHE A 214 -56.90 -8.72 -2.59
N GLU A 215 -57.55 -7.86 -3.38
CA GLU A 215 -58.98 -7.99 -3.74
C GLU A 215 -59.18 -8.22 -5.25
N TYR A 216 -58.33 -9.03 -5.88
CA TYR A 216 -58.59 -9.45 -7.26
C TYR A 216 -59.52 -10.68 -7.25
N SER A 217 -60.82 -10.46 -7.44
CA SER A 217 -61.73 -11.54 -7.79
C SER A 217 -61.81 -11.62 -9.32
N PRO A 218 -61.34 -12.69 -9.97
CA PRO A 218 -61.53 -12.87 -11.40
C PRO A 218 -63.04 -13.04 -11.65
N GLU A 219 -63.64 -12.10 -12.39
CA GLU A 219 -64.96 -12.29 -13.01
C GLU A 219 -64.89 -13.31 -14.16
#